data_AF-A0A7J2MTX2-F1
#
_entry.id   AF-A0A7J2MTX2-F1
#
_cell.length_a   1.000
_cell.length_b   1.000
_cell.length_c   1.000
_cell.angle_alpha   90.00
_cell.angle_beta   90.00
_cell.angle_gamma   90.00
#
_symmetry.space_group_name_H-M   'P 1'
#
loop_
_entity.id
_entity.type
_entity.pdbx_description
1 polymer ?
#
loop_
_entity_poly.entity_id
_entity_poly.type
_entity_poly.pdbx_seq_one_letter_code
_entity_poly.pdbx_strand_id
1 'polypeptide(L)'
;MRILKTSRIGRSFVELSREEIGKIAIAGPLANLILSILFALLLRISKIFFYPFQINLFLGIFNLLPFPPLDGSKVLGWSLSSWSISFLAFVLLSFLYSDLLSWFLSFLVLAAIIFLIIQKFSPRIDKF
;
A
#
# COMPACT_ATOMS: atom_id res chain seq x y z
N MET A 1 18.62 6.50 -43.22
CA MET A 1 17.17 6.58 -42.94
C MET A 1 16.50 5.38 -43.60
N ARG A 2 15.99 4.41 -42.82
CA ARG A 2 15.16 3.30 -43.32
C ARG A 2 13.86 3.33 -42.53
N ILE A 3 12.78 3.70 -43.21
CA ILE A 3 11.43 3.65 -42.68
C ILE A 3 11.03 2.17 -42.66
N LEU A 4 10.87 1.60 -41.47
CA LEU A 4 10.28 0.28 -41.32
C LEU A 4 8.75 0.41 -41.21
N LYS A 5 8.10 -0.34 -42.08
CA LYS A 5 6.67 -0.51 -42.29
C LYS A 5 5.95 -0.80 -40.96
N THR A 6 4.94 -0.01 -40.63
CA THR A 6 4.12 -0.15 -39.42
C THR A 6 3.32 -1.45 -39.48
N SER A 7 3.64 -2.41 -38.60
CA SER A 7 2.79 -3.58 -38.39
C SER A 7 1.60 -3.19 -37.52
N ARG A 8 0.40 -3.47 -38.03
CA ARG A 8 -0.86 -3.37 -37.29
C ARG A 8 -0.81 -4.34 -36.10
N ILE A 9 -1.21 -3.84 -34.91
CA ILE A 9 -1.47 -4.57 -33.65
C ILE A 9 -0.25 -4.76 -32.73
N GLY A 10 -0.39 -4.20 -31.52
CA GLY A 10 0.59 -4.22 -30.44
C GLY A 10 1.34 -2.89 -30.31
N ARG A 11 0.86 -1.98 -29.46
CA ARG A 11 1.69 -0.84 -29.04
C ARG A 11 2.95 -1.42 -28.41
N SER A 12 4.11 -1.10 -28.99
CA SER A 12 5.41 -1.22 -28.33
C SER A 12 5.24 -0.82 -26.87
N PHE A 13 5.70 -1.66 -25.93
CA PHE A 13 5.76 -1.29 -24.52
C PHE A 13 6.34 0.12 -24.45
N VAL A 14 5.51 1.09 -24.04
CA VAL A 14 6.02 2.42 -23.74
C VAL A 14 6.82 2.19 -22.47
N GLU A 15 8.14 2.37 -22.54
CA GLU A 15 8.97 2.34 -21.34
C GLU A 15 8.47 3.47 -20.43
N LEU A 16 7.66 3.10 -19.44
CA LEU A 16 7.14 4.05 -18.48
C LEU A 16 8.32 4.58 -17.66
N SER A 17 8.39 5.90 -17.56
CA SER A 17 9.32 6.56 -16.65
C SER A 17 9.03 6.15 -15.21
N ARG A 18 10.05 6.25 -14.34
CA ARG A 18 9.88 5.99 -12.89
C ARG A 18 8.78 6.86 -12.28
N GLU A 19 8.62 8.08 -12.78
CA GLU A 19 7.56 8.99 -12.36
C GLU A 19 6.16 8.51 -12.76
N GLU A 20 5.98 8.06 -14.00
CA GLU A 20 4.69 7.51 -14.44
C GLU A 20 4.34 6.26 -13.65
N ILE A 21 5.30 5.36 -13.42
CA ILE A 21 5.11 4.16 -12.60
C ILE A 21 4.72 4.55 -11.17
N GLY A 22 5.41 5.52 -10.57
CA GLY A 22 5.11 6.01 -9.23
C GLY A 22 3.72 6.64 -9.12
N LYS A 23 3.32 7.46 -10.10
CA LYS A 23 1.98 8.08 -10.16
C LYS A 23 0.88 7.05 -10.36
N ILE A 24 1.10 6.03 -11.18
CA ILE A 24 0.14 4.93 -11.35
C ILE A 24 0.02 4.15 -10.04
N ALA A 25 1.15 3.85 -9.39
CA ALA A 25 1.20 3.11 -8.15
C ALA A 25 0.52 3.85 -6.99
N ILE A 26 0.66 5.18 -6.89
CA ILE A 26 0.05 5.98 -5.80
C ILE A 26 -1.47 6.17 -6.00
N ALA A 27 -1.98 6.04 -7.23
CA ALA A 27 -3.40 6.22 -7.51
C ALA A 27 -4.29 5.21 -6.74
N GLY A 28 -3.84 3.96 -6.59
CA GLY A 28 -4.54 2.93 -5.81
C GLY A 28 -4.68 3.30 -4.33
N PRO A 29 -3.57 3.53 -3.61
CA PRO A 29 -3.61 4.04 -2.24
C PRO A 29 -4.42 5.32 -2.06
N LEU A 30 -4.35 6.28 -2.98
CA LEU A 30 -5.15 7.51 -2.88
C LEU A 30 -6.66 7.24 -3.00
N ALA A 31 -7.08 6.34 -3.90
CA ALA A 31 -8.48 5.93 -3.99
C ALA A 31 -8.97 5.29 -2.68
N ASN A 32 -8.16 4.41 -2.08
CA ASN A 32 -8.43 3.81 -0.78
C ASN A 32 -8.51 4.87 0.33
N LEU A 33 -7.66 5.91 0.31
CA LEU A 33 -7.68 6.98 1.29
C LEU A 33 -8.99 7.77 1.20
N ILE A 34 -9.41 8.13 -0.02
CA ILE A 34 -10.67 8.84 -0.28
C ILE A 34 -11.86 8.03 0.20
N LEU A 35 -11.92 6.73 -0.14
CA LEU A 35 -12.99 5.84 0.32
C LEU A 35 -12.98 5.68 1.85
N SER A 36 -11.80 5.57 2.46
CA SER A 36 -11.66 5.52 3.91
C SER A 36 -12.25 6.78 4.55
N ILE A 37 -11.86 7.96 4.08
CA ILE A 37 -12.39 9.24 4.59
C ILE A 37 -13.92 9.32 4.41
N LEU A 38 -14.42 8.93 3.23
CA LEU A 38 -15.85 8.92 2.95
C LEU A 38 -16.61 8.02 3.94
N PHE A 39 -16.19 6.78 4.11
CA PHE A 39 -16.85 5.85 5.04
C PHE A 39 -16.67 6.26 6.50
N ALA A 40 -15.55 6.89 6.86
CA ALA A 40 -15.31 7.47 8.17
C ALA A 40 -16.31 8.60 8.50
N LEU A 41 -16.68 9.42 7.52
CA LEU A 41 -17.74 10.42 7.68
C LEU A 41 -19.12 9.75 7.80
N LEU A 42 -19.41 8.74 6.97
CA LEU A 42 -20.69 8.01 6.98
C LEU A 42 -20.87 7.15 8.25
N LEU A 43 -19.79 6.77 8.93
CA LEU A 43 -19.82 6.10 10.23
C LEU A 43 -20.56 6.89 11.31
N ARG A 44 -20.60 8.22 11.19
CA ARG A 44 -21.37 9.09 12.09
C ARG A 44 -22.88 8.91 11.94
N ILE A 45 -23.32 8.34 10.81
CA ILE A 45 -24.72 8.08 10.48
C ILE A 45 -25.09 6.63 10.83
N SER A 46 -24.24 5.67 10.45
CA SER A 46 -24.50 4.25 10.70
C SER A 46 -23.22 3.43 10.86
N LYS A 47 -23.25 2.47 11.78
CA LYS A 47 -22.13 1.54 12.03
C LYS A 47 -21.90 0.55 10.88
N ILE A 48 -22.82 0.43 9.92
CA ILE A 48 -22.64 -0.46 8.75
C ILE A 48 -21.41 -0.07 7.92
N PHE A 49 -20.99 1.19 7.97
CA PHE A 49 -19.83 1.69 7.25
C PHE A 49 -18.49 1.38 7.93
N PHE A 50 -18.50 0.69 9.08
CA PHE A 50 -17.28 0.34 9.81
C PHE A 50 -16.35 -0.57 9.00
N TYR A 51 -16.88 -1.66 8.46
CA TYR A 51 -16.07 -2.58 7.66
C TYR A 51 -15.60 -1.96 6.34
N PRO A 52 -16.44 -1.26 5.55
CA PRO A 52 -15.98 -0.53 4.38
C PRO A 52 -14.84 0.47 4.69
N PHE A 53 -14.94 1.21 5.79
CA PHE A 53 -13.87 2.08 6.28
C PHE A 53 -12.58 1.28 6.56
N GLN A 54 -12.67 0.27 7.43
CA GLN A 54 -11.52 -0.53 7.87
C GLN A 54 -10.82 -1.24 6.71
N ILE A 55 -11.59 -1.80 5.76
CA ILE A 55 -11.05 -2.51 4.59
C ILE A 55 -10.25 -1.55 3.71
N ASN A 56 -10.78 -0.37 3.39
CA ASN A 56 -10.07 0.61 2.55
C ASN A 56 -8.84 1.17 3.26
N LEU A 57 -8.94 1.41 4.57
CA LEU A 57 -7.83 1.90 5.39
C LEU A 57 -6.68 0.88 5.39
N PHE A 58 -7.01 -0.40 5.64
CA PHE A 58 -6.05 -1.50 5.64
C PHE A 58 -5.41 -1.70 4.25
N LEU A 59 -6.21 -1.76 3.18
CA LEU A 59 -5.70 -1.93 1.82
C LEU A 59 -4.77 -0.78 1.41
N GLY A 60 -5.10 0.45 1.80
CA GLY A 60 -4.26 1.62 1.55
C GLY A 60 -2.91 1.56 2.26
N ILE A 61 -2.90 1.24 3.57
CA ILE A 61 -1.67 1.05 4.36
C ILE A 61 -0.82 -0.08 3.77
N PHE A 62 -1.46 -1.23 3.50
CA PHE A 62 -0.77 -2.40 2.98
C PHE A 62 -0.13 -2.12 1.62
N ASN A 63 -0.86 -1.48 0.70
CA ASN A 63 -0.31 -1.13 -0.61
C ASN A 63 0.82 -0.11 -0.52
N LEU A 64 0.89 0.73 0.50
CA LEU A 64 2.00 1.68 0.70
C LEU A 64 3.20 1.09 1.43
N LEU A 65 3.17 -0.16 1.90
CA LEU A 65 4.36 -0.76 2.50
C LEU A 65 5.52 -0.81 1.47
N PRO A 66 6.77 -0.49 1.88
CA PRO A 66 7.91 -0.36 0.97
C PRO A 66 8.54 -1.73 0.63
N PHE A 67 7.70 -2.73 0.31
CA PHE A 67 8.13 -4.09 -0.05
C PHE A 67 7.61 -4.46 -1.43
N PRO A 68 8.47 -4.79 -2.41
CA PRO A 68 8.01 -5.36 -3.69
C PRO A 68 7.21 -6.66 -3.45
N PRO A 69 6.13 -6.95 -4.21
CA PRO A 69 5.60 -6.24 -5.39
C PRO A 69 4.61 -5.10 -5.09
N LEU A 70 4.47 -4.67 -3.83
CA LEU A 70 3.48 -3.67 -3.41
C LEU A 70 3.80 -2.29 -4.01
N ASP A 71 2.76 -1.48 -4.17
CA ASP A 71 2.85 -0.18 -4.83
C ASP A 71 3.73 0.82 -4.08
N GLY A 72 3.84 0.71 -2.76
CA GLY A 72 4.66 1.54 -1.90
C GLY A 72 6.13 1.52 -2.29
N SER A 73 6.64 0.37 -2.76
CA SER A 73 8.01 0.25 -3.27
C SER A 73 8.24 1.11 -4.52
N LYS A 74 7.24 1.20 -5.42
CA LYS A 74 7.29 2.02 -6.64
C LYS A 74 7.11 3.50 -6.32
N VAL A 75 6.19 3.85 -5.43
CA VAL A 75 5.95 5.23 -4.99
C VAL A 75 7.19 5.77 -4.29
N LEU A 76 7.79 5.00 -3.38
CA LEU A 76 9.03 5.37 -2.70
C LEU A 76 10.20 5.51 -3.69
N GLY A 77 10.29 4.61 -4.68
CA GLY A 77 11.29 4.67 -5.75
C GLY A 77 11.14 5.86 -6.70
N TRP A 78 9.97 6.52 -6.72
CA TRP A 78 9.72 7.76 -7.43
C TRP A 78 9.92 9.00 -6.55
N SER A 79 9.30 9.03 -5.36
CA SER A 79 9.27 10.20 -4.48
C SER A 79 9.07 9.78 -3.01
N LEU A 80 10.13 9.98 -2.20
CA LEU A 80 10.07 9.79 -0.74
C LEU A 80 9.00 10.68 -0.09
N SER A 81 8.84 11.92 -0.58
CA SER A 81 7.84 12.86 -0.05
C SER A 81 6.42 12.37 -0.31
N SER A 82 6.12 11.96 -1.54
CA SER A 82 4.80 11.47 -1.92
C SER A 82 4.44 10.19 -1.15
N TRP A 83 5.41 9.30 -0.98
CA TRP A 83 5.26 8.10 -0.16
C TRP A 83 4.98 8.45 1.31
N SER A 84 5.84 9.25 1.93
CA SER A 84 5.77 9.58 3.36
C SER A 84 4.48 10.33 3.71
N ILE A 85 4.07 11.30 2.90
CA ILE A 85 2.84 12.07 3.13
C ILE A 85 1.62 11.15 3.05
N SER A 86 1.55 10.30 2.04
CA SER A 86 0.42 9.39 1.86
C SER A 86 0.35 8.36 2.99
N PHE A 87 1.50 7.77 3.35
CA PHE A 87 1.58 6.80 4.45
C PHE A 87 1.18 7.44 5.78
N LEU A 88 1.69 8.64 6.07
CA LEU A 88 1.35 9.38 7.28
C LEU A 88 -0.15 9.72 7.33
N ALA A 89 -0.76 10.10 6.21
CA ALA A 89 -2.20 10.37 6.16
C ALA A 89 -3.03 9.15 6.59
N PHE A 90 -2.65 7.95 6.15
CA PHE A 90 -3.29 6.71 6.59
C PHE A 90 -3.04 6.40 8.07
N VAL A 91 -1.81 6.57 8.56
CA VAL A 91 -1.46 6.36 9.98
C VAL A 91 -2.26 7.30 10.87
N LEU A 92 -2.32 8.59 10.52
CA LEU A 92 -3.10 9.58 11.25
C LEU A 92 -4.58 9.23 11.25
N LEU A 93 -5.15 8.89 10.08
CA LEU A 93 -6.56 8.48 10.00
C LEU A 93 -6.84 7.25 10.84
N SER A 94 -5.96 6.25 10.85
CA SER A 94 -6.08 5.06 11.69
C SER A 94 -6.05 5.41 13.18
N PHE A 95 -5.14 6.29 13.60
CA PHE A 95 -5.03 6.76 14.99
C PHE A 95 -6.27 7.52 15.46
N LEU A 96 -6.92 8.29 14.59
CA LEU A 96 -8.16 9.00 14.93
C LEU A 96 -9.36 8.08 15.20
N TYR A 97 -9.34 6.84 14.68
CA TYR A 97 -10.46 5.89 14.77
C TYR A 97 -10.15 4.63 15.59
N SER A 98 -9.00 4.56 16.26
CA SER A 98 -8.61 3.42 17.09
C SER A 98 -7.79 3.82 18.31
N ASP A 99 -7.95 3.08 19.41
CA ASP A 99 -7.21 3.33 20.65
C ASP A 99 -5.75 2.86 20.58
N LEU A 100 -4.90 3.42 21.44
CA LEU A 100 -3.47 3.08 21.53
C LEU A 100 -3.21 1.59 21.76
N LEU A 101 -4.07 0.92 22.54
CA LEU A 101 -3.97 -0.52 22.78
C LEU A 101 -4.16 -1.31 21.49
N SER A 102 -5.14 -0.96 20.66
CA SER A 102 -5.41 -1.62 19.37
C SER A 102 -4.23 -1.49 18.41
N TRP A 103 -3.58 -0.32 18.41
CA TRP A 103 -2.33 -0.11 17.69
C TRP A 103 -1.20 -1.00 18.19
N PHE A 104 -0.98 -1.01 19.50
CA PHE A 104 0.05 -1.85 20.12
C PHE A 104 -0.16 -3.33 19.78
N LEU A 105 -1.39 -3.83 19.90
CA LEU A 105 -1.74 -5.20 19.53
C LEU A 105 -1.51 -5.47 18.04
N SER A 106 -1.86 -4.53 17.15
CA SER A 106 -1.62 -4.66 15.70
C SER A 106 -0.12 -4.77 15.38
N PHE A 107 0.72 -3.98 16.06
CA PHE A 107 2.18 -4.09 15.94
C PHE A 107 2.71 -5.42 16.45
N LEU A 108 2.21 -5.92 17.59
CA LEU A 108 2.59 -7.23 18.12
C LEU A 108 2.21 -8.37 17.16
N VAL A 109 1.00 -8.32 16.61
CA VAL A 109 0.53 -9.30 15.62
C VAL A 109 1.40 -9.25 14.36
N LEU A 110 1.72 -8.06 13.84
CA LEU A 110 2.61 -7.90 12.70
C LEU A 110 4.01 -8.45 12.99
N ALA A 111 4.58 -8.15 14.16
CA ALA A 111 5.88 -8.65 14.57
C ALA A 111 5.90 -10.18 14.70
N ALA A 112 4.84 -10.77 15.26
CA ALA A 112 4.68 -12.22 15.35
C ALA A 112 4.57 -12.87 13.95
N ILE A 113 3.80 -12.29 13.04
CA ILE A 113 3.70 -12.77 11.64
C ILE A 113 5.07 -12.71 10.96
N ILE A 114 5.79 -11.59 11.08
CA ILE A 114 7.14 -11.43 10.52
C ILE A 114 8.09 -12.47 11.13
N PHE A 115 8.06 -12.67 12.44
CA PHE A 115 8.88 -13.67 13.12
C PHE A 115 8.61 -15.08 12.59
N LEU A 116 7.34 -15.47 12.42
CA LEU A 116 6.94 -16.76 11.87
C LEU A 116 7.37 -16.92 10.41
N ILE A 117 7.25 -15.86 9.60
CA ILE A 117 7.75 -15.86 8.21
C ILE A 117 9.27 -16.06 8.21
N ILE A 118 10.01 -15.31 9.05
CA ILE A 118 11.47 -15.46 9.16
C ILE A 118 11.83 -16.88 9.57
N GLN A 119 11.15 -17.49 10.55
CA GLN A 119 11.43 -18.89 10.93
C GLN A 119 11.19 -19.87 9.79
N LYS A 120 10.15 -19.63 8.96
CA LYS A 120 9.85 -20.47 7.80
C LYS A 120 10.94 -20.41 6.72
N PHE A 121 11.55 -19.24 6.53
CA PHE A 121 12.57 -19.00 5.51
C PHE A 121 14.01 -18.98 6.04
N SER A 122 14.19 -19.01 7.36
CA SER A 122 15.49 -19.18 7.99
C SER A 122 15.99 -20.55 7.55
N PRO A 123 17.10 -20.63 6.77
CA PRO A 123 17.70 -21.91 6.47
C PRO A 123 17.93 -22.56 7.82
N ARG A 124 17.39 -23.77 7.97
CA ARG A 124 17.57 -24.58 9.18
C ARG A 124 19.09 -24.61 9.36
N ILE A 125 19.62 -23.81 10.29
CA ILE A 125 21.04 -23.85 10.62
C ILE A 125 21.14 -25.17 11.34
N ASP A 126 21.43 -26.19 10.55
CA ASP A 126 21.45 -27.56 10.97
C ASP A 126 22.41 -27.63 12.15
N LYS A 127 21.85 -28.15 13.25
CA LYS A 127 22.52 -28.46 14.50
C LYS A 127 23.93 -29.00 14.22
N PHE A 128 24.94 -28.25 14.62
CA PHE A 128 26.17 -28.83 15.15
C PHE A 128 25.94 -29.14 16.62
#